data_AF-A0A0A9UB57-F1
#
_entry.id   AF-A0A0A9UB57-F1
#
_cell.length_a   1.000
_cell.length_b   1.000
_cell.length_c   1.000
_cell.angle_alpha   90.00
_cell.angle_beta   90.00
_cell.angle_gamma   90.00
#
_symmetry.space_group_name_H-M   'P 1'
#
loop_
_entity.id
_entity.type
_entity.pdbx_description
1 polymer ?
#
loop_
_entity_poly.entity_id
_entity_poly.type
_entity_poly.pdbx_seq_one_letter_code
_entity_poly.pdbx_strand_id
1 'polypeptide(L)'
;MVHSQTIEGLRVHGVGLRSIDVVAPMLKKFTLNTHSACDLSVTFSALMLENVNWYYGLFPCFVGIGDKWGLRSVGLQLEERVYLLWLKIEALDYRPSRGGNLMPKIAKLPNFSILKIPLVTWVHVSGGVVLNTLEICNSIKRLKLILHLKSGKPCLLNCPCDQPNNWRNQFIT
;
A
#
# COMPACT_ATOMS: atom_id res chain seq x y z
N MET A 1 19.40 10.97 -1.72
CA MET A 1 18.90 12.00 -0.78
C MET A 1 18.71 13.27 -1.57
N VAL A 2 17.55 13.93 -1.47
CA VAL A 2 17.25 15.19 -2.17
C VAL A 2 16.83 16.22 -1.13
N HIS A 3 17.75 17.10 -0.78
CA HIS A 3 17.49 18.24 0.10
C HIS A 3 17.62 19.52 -0.72
N SER A 4 16.57 20.31 -0.82
CA SER A 4 16.59 21.56 -1.59
C SER A 4 15.53 22.52 -1.10
N GLN A 5 15.91 23.79 -0.95
CA GLN A 5 15.01 24.85 -0.49
C GLN A 5 14.16 25.45 -1.61
N THR A 6 14.56 25.25 -2.88
CA THR A 6 13.98 25.98 -4.02
C THR A 6 13.30 25.08 -5.03
N ILE A 7 13.47 23.75 -4.94
CA ILE A 7 12.91 22.83 -5.93
C ILE A 7 11.38 22.78 -5.81
N GLU A 8 10.69 23.11 -6.90
CA GLU A 8 9.23 23.05 -6.96
C GLU A 8 8.71 21.74 -7.56
N GLY A 9 9.54 21.02 -8.31
CA GLY A 9 9.17 19.77 -8.98
C GLY A 9 10.26 18.71 -8.89
N LEU A 10 9.91 17.51 -8.44
CA LEU A 10 10.82 16.38 -8.33
C LEU A 10 10.20 15.12 -8.93
N ARG A 11 10.92 14.51 -9.87
CA ARG A 11 10.55 13.24 -10.49
C ARG A 11 11.68 12.24 -10.27
N VAL A 12 11.36 11.13 -9.61
CA VAL A 12 12.31 10.05 -9.30
C VAL A 12 11.86 8.79 -10.01
N HIS A 13 12.74 8.28 -10.88
CA HIS A 13 12.61 6.99 -11.54
C HIS A 13 13.84 6.15 -11.22
N GLY A 14 13.64 4.89 -10.85
CA GLY A 14 14.76 3.99 -10.59
C GLY A 14 14.33 2.59 -10.22
N VAL A 15 15.25 1.64 -10.32
CA VAL A 15 15.09 0.24 -9.90
C VAL A 15 16.05 -0.02 -8.75
N GLY A 16 15.58 -0.73 -7.72
CA GLY A 16 16.41 -1.15 -6.58
C GLY A 16 16.69 -0.06 -5.53
N LEU A 17 15.88 1.00 -5.47
CA LEU A 17 16.03 2.06 -4.47
C LEU A 17 15.80 1.50 -3.06
N ARG A 18 16.78 1.64 -2.15
CA ARG A 18 16.67 1.17 -0.75
C ARG A 18 16.17 2.25 0.21
N SER A 19 16.39 3.51 -0.12
CA SER A 19 15.91 4.62 0.70
C SER A 19 15.68 5.87 -0.13
N ILE A 20 14.60 6.57 0.15
CA ILE A 20 14.29 7.87 -0.44
C ILE A 20 14.09 8.85 0.71
N ASP A 21 14.91 9.88 0.72
CA ASP A 21 14.82 10.97 1.69
C ASP A 21 14.70 12.28 0.93
N VAL A 22 13.55 12.95 1.11
CA VAL A 22 13.19 14.19 0.45
C VAL A 22 12.82 15.24 1.50
N VAL A 23 13.63 16.29 1.56
CA VAL A 23 13.37 17.49 2.37
C VAL A 23 13.34 18.67 1.42
N ALA A 24 12.14 19.08 1.02
CA ALA A 24 11.95 20.12 0.04
C ALA A 24 10.68 20.93 0.35
N PRO A 25 10.79 22.00 1.15
CA PRO A 25 9.61 22.73 1.64
C PRO A 25 8.81 23.41 0.52
N MET A 26 9.47 23.89 -0.54
CA MET A 26 8.82 24.51 -1.71
C MET A 26 8.33 23.52 -2.77
N LEU A 27 8.41 22.20 -2.50
CA LEU A 27 8.02 21.19 -3.47
C LEU A 27 6.52 21.16 -3.68
N LYS A 28 6.09 21.49 -4.90
CA LYS A 28 4.69 21.50 -5.34
C LYS A 28 4.29 20.21 -6.03
N LYS A 29 5.21 19.63 -6.83
CA LYS A 29 4.97 18.44 -7.64
C LYS A 29 5.96 17.33 -7.32
N PHE A 30 5.47 16.18 -6.88
CA PHE A 30 6.29 15.01 -6.61
C PHE A 30 5.80 13.79 -7.38
N THR A 31 6.68 13.19 -8.18
CA THR A 31 6.43 11.91 -8.84
C THR A 31 7.50 10.92 -8.47
N LEU A 32 7.10 9.75 -7.97
CA LEU A 32 8.00 8.65 -7.67
C LEU A 32 7.45 7.38 -8.32
N ASN A 33 8.28 6.72 -9.14
CA ASN A 33 7.96 5.41 -9.68
C ASN A 33 9.20 4.53 -9.56
N THR A 34 9.15 3.55 -8.66
CA THR A 34 10.25 2.64 -8.42
C THR A 34 9.79 1.24 -8.01
N HIS A 35 10.66 0.27 -8.26
CA HIS A 35 10.53 -1.10 -7.79
C HIS A 35 11.73 -1.43 -6.90
N SER A 36 11.50 -2.02 -5.74
CA SER A 36 12.60 -2.46 -4.87
C SER A 36 12.25 -3.68 -4.05
N ALA A 37 13.29 -4.34 -3.53
CA ALA A 37 13.17 -5.34 -2.49
C ALA A 37 12.56 -4.73 -1.21
N CYS A 38 12.03 -5.58 -0.32
CA CYS A 38 11.10 -5.25 0.78
C CYS A 38 11.53 -4.17 1.80
N ASP A 39 12.67 -3.52 1.65
CA ASP A 39 13.32 -2.72 2.70
C ASP A 39 13.37 -1.21 2.36
N LEU A 40 12.54 -0.73 1.43
CA LEU A 40 12.48 0.71 1.13
C LEU A 40 12.00 1.51 2.35
N SER A 41 12.87 2.40 2.84
CA SER A 41 12.49 3.47 3.77
C SER A 41 12.25 4.76 3.01
N VAL A 42 11.09 5.40 3.22
CA VAL A 42 10.79 6.72 2.66
C VAL A 42 10.60 7.70 3.80
N THR A 43 11.36 8.80 3.76
CA THR A 43 11.17 9.99 4.59
C THR A 43 10.85 11.15 3.66
N PHE A 44 9.74 11.81 3.95
CA PHE A 44 9.18 12.80 3.05
C PHE A 44 8.67 13.99 3.85
N SER A 45 9.27 15.15 3.59
CA SER A 45 8.89 16.43 4.17
C SER A 45 8.76 17.49 3.07
N ALA A 46 7.52 17.78 2.70
CA ALA A 46 7.16 18.85 1.78
C ALA A 46 5.80 19.44 2.20
N LEU A 47 5.72 20.76 2.29
CA LEU A 47 4.58 21.48 2.87
C LEU A 47 3.67 22.10 1.82
N MET A 48 4.18 22.33 0.61
CA MET A 48 3.46 23.05 -0.47
C MET A 48 2.94 22.11 -1.57
N LEU A 49 2.68 20.85 -1.25
CA LEU A 49 2.29 19.86 -2.25
C LEU A 49 0.91 20.14 -2.86
N GLU A 50 0.91 20.35 -4.17
CA GLU A 50 -0.28 20.48 -5.01
C GLU A 50 -0.56 19.18 -5.76
N ASN A 51 0.49 18.43 -6.10
CA ASN A 51 0.38 17.16 -6.80
C ASN A 51 1.38 16.15 -6.27
N VAL A 52 0.86 15.04 -5.75
CA VAL A 52 1.66 13.86 -5.41
C VAL A 52 1.14 12.70 -6.22
N ASN A 53 2.05 12.04 -6.93
CA ASN A 53 1.80 10.73 -7.50
C ASN A 53 3.00 9.83 -7.24
N TRP A 54 2.89 9.04 -6.19
CA TRP A 54 3.91 8.10 -5.80
C TRP A 54 3.38 6.68 -6.00
N TYR A 55 4.19 5.88 -6.67
CA TYR A 55 4.06 4.44 -6.77
C TYR A 55 5.36 3.73 -6.38
N TYR A 56 5.21 2.71 -5.55
CA TYR A 56 6.28 1.82 -5.13
C TYR A 56 5.84 0.36 -5.28
N GLY A 57 6.49 -0.35 -6.21
CA GLY A 57 6.30 -1.78 -6.41
C GLY A 57 7.26 -2.62 -5.56
N LEU A 58 6.72 -3.61 -4.88
CA LEU A 58 7.49 -4.66 -4.21
C LEU A 58 7.77 -5.76 -5.24
N PHE A 59 9.04 -5.90 -5.63
CA PHE A 59 9.49 -6.93 -6.58
C PHE A 59 10.96 -7.31 -6.29
N PRO A 60 11.33 -8.61 -6.34
CA PRO A 60 10.49 -9.79 -6.59
C PRO A 60 9.66 -10.22 -5.38
N CYS A 61 9.89 -9.61 -4.22
CA CYS A 61 9.30 -10.01 -2.95
C CYS A 61 7.92 -9.37 -2.69
N PHE A 62 7.16 -9.96 -1.76
CA PHE A 62 5.93 -9.41 -1.21
C PHE A 62 6.11 -9.13 0.28
N VAL A 63 5.39 -8.13 0.80
CA VAL A 63 5.23 -7.98 2.26
C VAL A 63 4.02 -8.82 2.65
N GLY A 64 4.23 -9.89 3.42
CA GLY A 64 3.16 -10.80 3.80
C GLY A 64 2.08 -10.14 4.67
N ILE A 65 0.82 -10.43 4.34
CA ILE A 65 -0.37 -10.09 5.13
C ILE A 65 -1.06 -11.40 5.47
N GLY A 66 -0.73 -11.96 6.63
CA GLY A 66 -1.10 -13.34 6.96
C GLY A 66 -0.43 -14.36 6.03
N ASP A 67 -1.10 -15.49 5.79
CA ASP A 67 -0.46 -16.66 5.18
C ASP A 67 -0.46 -16.69 3.66
N LYS A 68 -1.51 -16.14 3.01
CA LYS A 68 -1.75 -16.29 1.56
C LYS A 68 -1.92 -14.97 0.84
N TRP A 69 -1.60 -13.86 1.49
CA TRP A 69 -1.75 -12.54 0.89
C TRP A 69 -0.46 -11.76 1.02
N GLY A 70 -0.17 -10.96 0.00
CA GLY A 70 1.01 -10.12 -0.04
C GLY A 70 0.66 -8.74 -0.55
N LEU A 71 1.18 -7.72 0.10
CA LEU A 71 1.24 -6.39 -0.48
C LEU A 71 2.21 -6.42 -1.66
N ARG A 72 1.70 -6.04 -2.83
CA ARG A 72 2.44 -5.97 -4.10
C ARG A 72 2.93 -4.56 -4.40
N SER A 73 2.17 -3.54 -4.02
CA SER A 73 2.59 -2.16 -4.20
C SER A 73 1.89 -1.21 -3.24
N VAL A 74 2.60 -0.14 -2.90
CA VAL A 74 2.09 1.01 -2.15
C VAL A 74 2.13 2.22 -3.06
N GLY A 75 1.09 3.04 -3.04
CA GLY A 75 1.09 4.32 -3.71
C GLY A 75 0.42 5.38 -2.86
N LEU A 76 0.76 6.63 -3.14
CA LEU A 76 0.18 7.79 -2.49
C LEU A 76 -0.18 8.80 -3.57
N GLN A 77 -1.42 9.28 -3.54
CA GLN A 77 -1.92 10.29 -4.47
C GLN A 77 -2.58 11.43 -3.71
N LEU A 78 -2.51 12.63 -4.25
CA LEU A 78 -3.24 13.79 -3.73
C LEU A 78 -4.44 14.06 -4.63
N GLU A 79 -5.65 13.75 -4.14
CA GLU A 79 -6.94 14.01 -4.82
C GLU A 79 -7.67 15.13 -4.04
N GLU A 80 -8.00 16.26 -4.67
CA GLU A 80 -8.82 17.32 -4.05
C GLU A 80 -8.31 17.78 -2.66
N ARG A 81 -6.98 17.92 -2.51
CA ARG A 81 -6.27 18.24 -1.24
C ARG A 81 -6.35 17.16 -0.15
N VAL A 82 -6.80 15.96 -0.50
CA VAL A 82 -6.85 14.80 0.39
C VAL A 82 -5.87 13.73 -0.11
N TYR A 83 -5.03 13.24 0.79
CA TYR A 83 -4.17 12.10 0.46
C TYR A 83 -4.98 10.81 0.39
N LEU A 84 -4.81 10.10 -0.72
CA LEU A 84 -5.29 8.76 -0.99
C LEU A 84 -4.10 7.80 -0.89
N LEU A 85 -4.21 6.85 0.04
CA LEU A 85 -3.29 5.73 0.15
C LEU A 85 -3.81 4.58 -0.71
N TRP A 86 -2.96 4.09 -1.61
CA TRP A 86 -3.24 2.96 -2.47
C TRP A 86 -2.42 1.74 -2.03
N LEU A 87 -3.10 0.65 -1.64
CA LEU A 87 -2.46 -0.62 -1.28
C LEU A 87 -2.92 -1.72 -2.23
N LYS A 88 -2.06 -2.14 -3.15
CA LYS A 88 -2.35 -3.30 -4.01
C LYS A 88 -1.97 -4.57 -3.28
N ILE A 89 -2.96 -5.41 -3.02
CA ILE A 89 -2.80 -6.66 -2.30
C ILE A 89 -3.14 -7.80 -3.24
N GLU A 90 -2.35 -8.86 -3.21
CA GLU A 90 -2.46 -10.00 -4.11
C GLU A 90 -2.49 -11.30 -3.33
N ALA A 91 -3.40 -12.20 -3.72
CA ALA A 91 -3.43 -13.57 -3.25
C ALA A 91 -2.23 -14.34 -3.83
N LEU A 92 -1.55 -15.09 -2.96
CA LEU A 92 -0.35 -15.85 -3.26
C LEU A 92 -0.63 -17.36 -3.11
N ASP A 93 -0.07 -18.15 -4.03
CA ASP A 93 -0.13 -19.61 -3.97
C ASP A 93 0.89 -20.22 -2.99
N TYR A 94 1.77 -19.38 -2.44
CA TYR A 94 2.82 -19.73 -1.51
C TYR A 94 2.84 -18.74 -0.34
N ARG A 95 3.43 -19.16 0.80
CA ARG A 95 3.66 -18.25 1.92
C ARG A 95 4.69 -17.18 1.51
N PRO A 96 4.37 -15.88 1.64
CA PRO A 96 5.30 -14.83 1.28
C PRO A 96 6.63 -15.00 2.03
N SER A 97 7.75 -14.94 1.30
CA SER A 97 9.08 -15.26 1.80
C SER A 97 9.56 -14.37 2.94
N ARG A 98 8.92 -13.21 3.14
CA ARG A 98 9.08 -12.36 4.33
C ARG A 98 7.72 -12.03 4.92
N GLY A 99 7.54 -12.40 6.19
CA GLY A 99 6.60 -11.69 7.05
C GLY A 99 7.09 -10.26 7.18
N GLY A 100 6.29 -9.29 6.75
CA GLY A 100 6.66 -7.89 6.83
C GLY A 100 5.54 -7.10 7.47
N ASN A 101 5.89 -6.19 8.37
CA ASN A 101 4.92 -5.29 8.95
C ASN A 101 4.71 -4.11 7.99
N LEU A 102 3.46 -3.84 7.65
CA LEU A 102 3.04 -2.72 6.83
C LEU A 102 3.10 -1.40 7.62
N MET A 103 2.90 -1.44 8.95
CA MET A 103 2.82 -0.27 9.83
C MET A 103 4.02 0.68 9.71
N PRO A 104 5.29 0.22 9.79
CA PRO A 104 6.43 1.14 9.72
C PRO A 104 6.56 1.88 8.38
N LYS A 105 5.97 1.32 7.31
CA LYS A 105 5.97 1.94 5.97
C LYS A 105 4.89 2.99 5.83
N ILE A 106 3.72 2.76 6.45
CA ILE A 106 2.58 3.69 6.40
C ILE A 106 2.75 4.83 7.42
N ALA A 107 3.34 4.58 8.58
CA ALA A 107 3.51 5.58 9.64
C ALA A 107 4.36 6.79 9.23
N LYS A 108 5.18 6.67 8.18
CA LYS A 108 6.03 7.76 7.65
C LYS A 108 5.34 8.55 6.53
N LEU A 109 4.13 8.17 6.15
CA LEU A 109 3.36 8.84 5.10
C LEU A 109 2.65 10.08 5.67
N PRO A 110 2.38 11.10 4.84
CA PRO A 110 1.49 12.18 5.26
C PRO A 110 0.10 11.64 5.59
N ASN A 111 -0.62 12.33 6.47
CA ASN A 111 -1.97 11.95 6.89
C ASN A 111 -2.89 11.79 5.68
N PHE A 112 -3.45 10.60 5.53
CA PHE A 112 -4.42 10.25 4.49
C PHE A 112 -5.78 10.00 5.11
N SER A 113 -6.84 10.24 4.34
CA SER A 113 -8.22 9.94 4.77
C SER A 113 -8.98 9.05 3.79
N ILE A 114 -8.36 8.72 2.65
CA ILE A 114 -8.91 7.78 1.68
C ILE A 114 -7.95 6.59 1.59
N LEU A 115 -8.48 5.38 1.75
CA LEU A 115 -7.76 4.15 1.49
C LEU A 115 -8.37 3.47 0.26
N LYS A 116 -7.55 3.16 -0.73
CA LYS A 116 -7.93 2.40 -1.92
C LYS A 116 -7.22 1.05 -1.90
N ILE A 117 -7.99 -0.04 -1.93
CA ILE A 117 -7.44 -1.40 -1.90
C ILE A 117 -7.87 -2.17 -3.16
N PRO A 118 -7.01 -2.23 -4.18
CA PRO A 118 -7.14 -3.20 -5.26
C PRO A 118 -6.66 -4.57 -4.80
N LEU A 119 -7.62 -5.47 -4.59
CA LEU A 119 -7.39 -6.86 -4.27
C LEU A 119 -7.35 -7.68 -5.54
N VAL A 120 -6.23 -8.33 -5.78
CA VAL A 120 -6.08 -9.30 -6.87
C VAL A 120 -6.22 -10.69 -6.29
N THR A 121 -7.23 -11.44 -6.71
CA THR A 121 -7.51 -12.79 -6.20
C THR A 121 -7.96 -13.72 -7.32
N TRP A 122 -7.84 -15.03 -7.10
CA TRP A 122 -8.16 -16.05 -8.10
C TRP A 122 -9.63 -16.47 -8.10
N VAL A 123 -10.35 -16.41 -6.97
CA VAL A 123 -11.82 -16.64 -6.90
C VAL A 123 -12.43 -16.04 -5.63
N HIS A 124 -11.68 -15.95 -4.52
CA HIS A 124 -12.23 -15.55 -3.21
C HIS A 124 -11.53 -14.34 -2.58
N VAL A 125 -12.32 -13.52 -1.89
CA VAL A 125 -11.83 -12.40 -1.10
C VAL A 125 -11.78 -12.81 0.37
N SER A 126 -10.64 -12.63 1.03
CA SER A 126 -10.57 -12.80 2.48
C SER A 126 -10.93 -11.47 3.16
N GLY A 127 -12.07 -11.43 3.84
CA GLY A 127 -12.48 -10.25 4.62
C GLY A 127 -11.48 -9.93 5.73
N GLY A 128 -10.84 -10.94 6.32
CA GLY A 128 -9.80 -10.76 7.33
C GLY A 128 -8.61 -9.93 6.85
N VAL A 129 -8.26 -10.01 5.56
CA VAL A 129 -7.18 -9.18 4.97
C VAL A 129 -7.58 -7.72 4.90
N VAL A 130 -8.83 -7.45 4.50
CA VAL A 130 -9.36 -6.08 4.47
C VAL A 130 -9.43 -5.53 5.88
N LEU A 131 -9.95 -6.31 6.83
CA LEU A 131 -10.06 -5.92 8.23
C LEU A 131 -8.70 -5.59 8.85
N ASN A 132 -7.71 -6.46 8.72
CA ASN A 132 -6.34 -6.21 9.20
C ASN A 132 -5.74 -4.93 8.56
N THR A 133 -6.02 -4.68 7.29
CA THR A 133 -5.57 -3.44 6.62
C THR A 133 -6.27 -2.20 7.21
N LEU A 134 -7.54 -2.30 7.57
CA LEU A 134 -8.31 -1.22 8.21
C LEU A 134 -7.87 -0.97 9.66
N GLU A 135 -7.53 -2.00 10.41
CA GLU A 135 -6.94 -1.87 11.76
C GLU A 135 -5.61 -1.09 11.71
N ILE A 136 -4.81 -1.34 10.69
CA ILE A 136 -3.54 -0.62 10.41
C ILE A 136 -3.81 0.83 9.96
N CYS A 137 -4.87 1.05 9.20
CA CYS A 137 -5.23 2.34 8.60
C CYS A 137 -6.49 2.93 9.26
N ASN A 138 -6.56 2.94 10.59
CA ASN A 138 -7.79 3.26 11.32
C ASN A 138 -8.25 4.74 11.20
N SER A 139 -7.38 5.65 10.80
CA SER A 139 -7.70 7.08 10.66
C SER A 139 -8.45 7.45 9.37
N ILE A 140 -8.82 6.46 8.54
CA ILE A 140 -9.44 6.72 7.24
C ILE A 140 -10.91 7.11 7.39
N LYS A 141 -11.38 7.97 6.47
CA LYS A 141 -12.80 8.37 6.37
C LYS A 141 -13.52 7.69 5.22
N ARG A 142 -12.78 7.20 4.22
CA ARG A 142 -13.33 6.61 2.99
C ARG A 142 -12.51 5.40 2.57
N LEU A 143 -13.20 4.30 2.29
CA LEU A 143 -12.63 3.09 1.71
C LEU A 143 -13.10 2.93 0.26
N LYS A 144 -12.16 2.70 -0.66
CA LYS A 144 -12.41 2.30 -2.05
C LYS A 144 -11.86 0.89 -2.26
N LEU A 145 -12.70 -0.14 -2.12
CA LEU A 145 -12.32 -1.53 -2.36
C LEU A 145 -12.55 -1.89 -3.83
N ILE A 146 -11.55 -2.41 -4.52
CA ILE A 146 -11.64 -2.85 -5.91
C ILE A 146 -11.22 -4.31 -5.97
N LEU A 147 -12.08 -5.16 -6.54
CA LEU A 147 -11.81 -6.58 -6.68
C LEU A 147 -11.40 -6.91 -8.12
N HIS A 148 -10.23 -7.49 -8.28
CA HIS A 148 -9.72 -8.00 -9.55
C HIS A 148 -9.67 -9.53 -9.45
N LEU A 149 -10.64 -10.18 -10.09
CA LEU A 149 -10.69 -11.63 -10.18
C LEU A 149 -9.82 -12.09 -11.35
N LYS A 150 -8.82 -12.93 -11.08
CA LYS A 150 -8.13 -13.72 -12.09
C LYS A 150 -9.00 -14.93 -12.43
N SER A 151 -8.91 -15.47 -13.65
CA SER A 151 -9.56 -16.75 -13.94
C SER A 151 -8.83 -17.86 -13.17
N GLY A 152 -9.58 -18.61 -12.36
CA GLY A 152 -9.02 -19.61 -11.44
C GLY A 152 -9.93 -20.82 -11.27
N LYS A 153 -9.36 -21.90 -10.73
CA LYS A 153 -10.13 -23.10 -10.34
C LYS A 153 -11.06 -22.76 -9.17
N PRO A 154 -12.25 -23.37 -9.07
CA PRO A 154 -13.17 -23.14 -7.97
C PRO A 154 -12.52 -23.46 -6.62
N CYS A 155 -13.09 -22.88 -5.56
CA CYS A 155 -12.72 -23.16 -4.18
C CYS A 155 -12.66 -24.66 -3.92
N LEU A 156 -11.53 -25.14 -3.39
CA LEU A 156 -11.48 -26.47 -2.78
C LEU A 156 -12.14 -26.41 -1.39
N LEU A 157 -12.67 -27.55 -0.92
CA LEU A 157 -13.13 -27.70 0.46
C LEU A 157 -12.03 -27.26 1.43
N ASN A 158 -12.37 -26.48 2.47
CA ASN A 158 -11.43 -25.89 3.43
C ASN A 158 -10.46 -24.84 2.85
N CYS A 159 -10.88 -24.08 1.84
CA CYS A 159 -10.11 -22.91 1.41
C CYS A 159 -9.90 -21.94 2.59
N PRO A 160 -8.68 -21.42 2.81
CA PRO A 160 -8.44 -20.39 3.85
C PRO A 160 -9.24 -19.11 3.66
N CYS A 161 -9.80 -18.89 2.48
CA CYS A 161 -10.74 -17.81 2.22
C CYS A 161 -12.08 -17.97 2.95
N ASP A 162 -12.44 -19.19 3.33
CA ASP A 162 -13.59 -19.55 4.17
C ASP A 162 -13.25 -19.44 5.67
N GLN A 163 -12.03 -19.00 6.01
CA GLN A 163 -11.61 -18.84 7.40
C GLN A 163 -11.27 -17.39 7.77
N PRO A 164 -11.63 -16.98 9.00
CA PRO A 164 -12.41 -17.74 9.96
C PRO A 164 -13.91 -17.67 9.63
N ASN A 165 -14.65 -18.79 9.75
CA ASN A 165 -16.10 -18.88 9.47
C ASN A 165 -16.99 -18.10 10.45
N ASN A 166 -16.38 -17.27 11.29
CA ASN A 166 -17.02 -16.52 12.35
C ASN A 166 -16.92 -15.01 12.10
N TRP A 167 -17.01 -14.57 10.84
CA TRP A 167 -16.92 -13.16 10.43
C TRP A 167 -17.68 -12.29 11.44
N ARG A 168 -16.91 -11.63 12.33
CA ARG A 168 -17.47 -10.88 13.44
C ARG A 168 -17.82 -9.50 12.92
N ASN A 169 -19.01 -9.01 13.23
CA ASN A 169 -19.30 -7.59 13.12
C ASN A 169 -18.46 -6.87 14.18
N GLN A 170 -17.32 -6.33 13.76
CA GLN A 170 -16.41 -5.58 14.64
C GLN A 170 -16.48 -4.11 14.29
N PHE A 171 -16.62 -3.29 15.32
CA PHE A 171 -16.42 -1.85 15.21
C PHE A 171 -14.92 -1.59 15.23
N ILE A 172 -14.44 -0.93 14.18
CA ILE A 172 -13.08 -0.43 14.12
C ILE A 172 -13.12 0.96 14.75
N THR A 173 -12.57 1.11 15.95
CA THR A 173 -12.47 2.38 16.70
C THR A 173 -11.19 3.13 16.39
#